data_AF-A0A3N6DNX2-F1
#
_entry.id   AF-A0A3N6DNX2-F1
#
_cell.length_a   1.000
_cell.length_b   1.000
_cell.length_c   1.000
_cell.angle_alpha   90.00
_cell.angle_beta   90.00
_cell.angle_gamma   90.00
#
_symmetry.space_group_name_H-M   'P 1'
#
loop_
_entity.id
_entity.type
_entity.pdbx_description
1 polymer ?
#
loop_
_entity_poly.entity_id
_entity_poly.type
_entity_poly.pdbx_seq_one_letter_code
_entity_poly.pdbx_strand_id
1 'polypeptide(L)'
;MQAHGLTADSFSVADIAPGIAVSGIGAGMVIAALFSFVLAAVDGDEIGSASGVLSAVQSIGGSIGVAVLGSVFFAGVRTGDFTGGFHRALIVQACLLTAFLALTFLLPRQGRPDDEQHGVTADAPEATRHAPV
;
A
#
# COMPACT_ATOMS: atom_id res chain seq x y z
N MET A 1 47.49 -21.77 11.96
CA MET A 1 47.61 -20.97 10.72
C MET A 1 46.29 -20.23 10.54
N GLN A 2 46.38 -18.91 10.71
CA GLN A 2 45.38 -17.83 10.59
C GLN A 2 43.98 -18.15 10.03
N ALA A 3 42.96 -17.97 10.87
CA ALA A 3 41.58 -17.70 10.46
C ALA A 3 41.29 -16.19 10.59
N HIS A 4 41.83 -15.37 9.68
CA HIS A 4 41.79 -13.90 9.79
C HIS A 4 41.70 -13.16 8.43
N GLY A 5 40.99 -13.72 7.44
CA GLY A 5 41.12 -13.25 6.06
C GLY A 5 39.86 -12.91 5.27
N LEU A 6 38.67 -12.92 5.85
CA LEU A 6 37.44 -12.55 5.13
C LEU A 6 36.74 -11.39 5.83
N THR A 7 37.45 -10.27 6.00
CA THR A 7 36.79 -8.98 6.15
C THR A 7 36.01 -8.74 4.87
N ALA A 8 34.70 -8.97 4.94
CA ALA A 8 33.75 -8.50 3.95
C ALA A 8 33.80 -6.97 3.95
N ASP A 9 34.72 -6.41 3.16
CA ASP A 9 34.60 -5.09 2.54
C ASP A 9 33.48 -5.09 1.47
N SER A 10 32.47 -5.93 1.68
CA SER A 10 31.59 -6.50 0.67
C SER A 10 30.17 -6.31 1.19
N PHE A 11 29.45 -5.32 0.66
CA PHE A 11 28.00 -5.10 0.82
C PHE A 11 27.30 -6.04 1.81
N SER A 12 27.06 -5.58 3.03
CA SER A 12 26.43 -6.40 4.06
C SER A 12 24.91 -6.33 3.93
N VAL A 13 24.21 -7.43 4.23
CA VAL A 13 22.74 -7.44 4.35
C VAL A 13 22.27 -6.36 5.33
N ALA A 14 23.10 -6.02 6.33
CA ALA A 14 22.84 -4.96 7.28
C ALA A 14 22.64 -3.58 6.62
N ASP A 15 23.26 -3.31 5.46
CA ASP A 15 23.18 -2.01 4.77
C ASP A 15 21.84 -1.82 4.04
N ILE A 16 21.21 -2.91 3.59
CA ILE A 16 19.94 -2.90 2.84
C ILE A 16 18.74 -3.19 3.76
N ALA A 17 18.98 -3.90 4.87
CA ALA A 17 17.98 -4.23 5.88
C ALA A 17 17.10 -3.05 6.32
N PRO A 18 17.63 -1.86 6.66
CA PRO A 18 16.78 -0.73 7.06
C PRO A 18 15.90 -0.22 5.90
N GLY A 19 16.42 -0.20 4.67
CA GLY A 19 15.64 0.22 3.49
C GLY A 19 14.48 -0.73 3.20
N ILE A 20 14.72 -2.05 3.28
CA ILE A 20 13.69 -3.07 3.10
C ILE A 20 12.65 -2.97 4.22
N ALA A 21 13.08 -2.77 5.47
CA ALA A 21 12.18 -2.64 6.61
C ALA A 21 11.23 -1.44 6.44
N VAL A 22 11.75 -0.26 6.09
CA VAL A 22 10.94 0.94 5.84
C VAL A 22 9.98 0.73 4.68
N SER A 23 10.45 0.12 3.58
CA SER A 23 9.60 -0.19 2.43
C SER A 23 8.48 -1.17 2.80
N GLY A 24 8.77 -2.20 3.59
CA GLY A 24 7.79 -3.18 4.04
C GLY A 24 6.73 -2.57 4.94
N ILE A 25 7.14 -1.71 5.88
CA ILE A 25 6.24 -0.98 6.77
C ILE A 25 5.31 -0.07 5.95
N GLY A 26 5.87 0.71 5.02
CA GLY A 26 5.10 1.58 4.13
C GLY A 26 4.09 0.80 3.28
N ALA A 27 4.53 -0.28 2.64
CA ALA A 27 3.66 -1.14 1.83
C ALA A 27 2.53 -1.76 2.66
N GLY A 28 2.83 -2.25 3.87
CA GLY A 28 1.83 -2.82 4.76
C GLY A 28 0.76 -1.82 5.18
N MET A 29 1.15 -0.59 5.52
CA MET A 29 0.20 0.49 5.85
C MET A 29 -0.72 0.82 4.68
N VAL A 30 -0.18 0.92 3.46
CA VAL A 30 -0.98 1.19 2.25
C VAL A 30 -1.97 0.06 1.99
N ILE A 31 -1.53 -1.20 2.07
CA ILE A 31 -2.39 -2.36 1.85
C ILE A 31 -3.52 -2.40 2.89
N ALA A 32 -3.20 -2.19 4.17
CA ALA A 32 -4.19 -2.16 5.25
C ALA A 32 -5.23 -1.04 5.04
N ALA A 33 -4.78 0.17 4.67
CA ALA A 33 -5.67 1.29 4.40
C ALA A 33 -6.59 1.03 3.19
N LEU A 34 -6.07 0.41 2.12
CA LEU A 34 -6.87 0.04 0.95
C LEU A 34 -7.95 -0.98 1.28
N PHE A 35 -7.62 -2.03 2.03
CA PHE A 35 -8.60 -3.02 2.49
C PHE A 35 -9.68 -2.38 3.35
N SER A 36 -9.30 -1.55 4.31
CA SER A 36 -10.26 -0.83 5.16
C SER A 36 -11.16 0.09 4.34
N PHE A 37 -10.61 0.78 3.33
CA PHE A 37 -11.38 1.68 2.47
C PHE A 37 -12.38 0.91 1.60
N VAL A 38 -11.96 -0.18 0.97
CA VAL A 38 -12.84 -1.01 0.15
C VAL A 38 -13.95 -1.59 1.01
N LEU A 39 -13.63 -2.18 2.17
CA LEU A 39 -14.63 -2.76 3.07
C LEU A 39 -15.62 -1.72 3.62
N ALA A 40 -15.20 -0.46 3.76
CA ALA A 40 -16.07 0.64 4.16
C ALA A 40 -16.97 1.16 3.02
N ALA A 41 -16.67 0.84 1.76
CA ALA A 41 -17.36 1.35 0.59
C ALA A 41 -18.37 0.36 -0.04
N VAL A 42 -18.40 -0.89 0.42
CA VAL A 42 -19.31 -1.94 -0.07
C VAL A 42 -20.16 -2.53 1.04
N ASP A 43 -21.42 -2.80 0.71
CA ASP A 43 -22.32 -3.57 1.56
C ASP A 43 -21.92 -5.06 1.61
N GLY A 44 -22.33 -5.77 2.66
CA GLY A 44 -21.91 -7.15 2.95
C GLY A 44 -22.10 -8.14 1.79
N ASP A 45 -23.12 -7.94 0.96
CA ASP A 45 -23.44 -8.77 -0.21
C ASP A 45 -22.51 -8.52 -1.41
N GLU A 46 -21.82 -7.37 -1.48
CA GLU A 46 -20.98 -6.96 -2.62
C GLU A 46 -19.47 -7.16 -2.36
N ILE A 47 -19.09 -7.57 -1.15
CA ILE A 47 -17.69 -7.77 -0.73
C ILE A 47 -16.94 -8.72 -1.67
N GLY A 48 -17.62 -9.76 -2.17
CA GLY A 48 -17.02 -10.73 -3.11
C GLY A 48 -16.60 -10.11 -4.44
N SER A 49 -17.48 -9.31 -5.05
CA SER A 49 -17.19 -8.60 -6.31
C SER A 49 -16.13 -7.50 -6.11
N ALA A 50 -16.23 -6.75 -5.02
CA ALA A 50 -15.27 -5.68 -4.72
C ALA A 50 -13.85 -6.21 -4.50
N SER A 51 -13.71 -7.31 -3.75
CA SER A 51 -12.42 -7.97 -3.54
C SER A 51 -11.82 -8.52 -4.84
N GLY A 52 -12.67 -9.07 -5.72
CA GLY A 52 -12.27 -9.54 -7.04
C GLY A 52 -11.71 -8.42 -7.93
N VAL A 53 -12.40 -7.28 -7.99
CA VAL A 53 -11.95 -6.10 -8.74
C VAL A 53 -10.67 -5.52 -8.13
N LEU A 54 -10.59 -5.39 -6.79
CA LEU A 54 -9.40 -4.91 -6.10
C LEU A 54 -8.18 -5.77 -6.43
N SER A 55 -8.33 -7.10 -6.36
CA SER A 55 -7.27 -8.06 -6.68
C SER A 55 -6.85 -7.98 -8.14
N ALA A 56 -7.81 -7.83 -9.06
CA ALA A 56 -7.52 -7.65 -10.48
C ALA A 56 -6.69 -6.37 -10.71
N VAL A 57 -7.12 -5.25 -10.15
CA VAL A 57 -6.39 -3.97 -10.23
C VAL A 57 -5.00 -4.08 -9.62
N GLN A 58 -4.85 -4.73 -8.45
CA GLN A 58 -3.55 -4.94 -7.82
C GLN A 58 -2.63 -5.81 -8.69
N SER A 59 -3.16 -6.84 -9.34
CA SER A 59 -2.38 -7.69 -10.25
C SER A 59 -1.90 -6.92 -11.49
N ILE A 60 -2.77 -6.09 -12.07
CA ILE A 60 -2.45 -5.23 -13.22
C ILE A 60 -1.38 -4.21 -12.80
N GLY A 61 -1.59 -3.52 -11.67
CA GLY A 61 -0.64 -2.56 -11.13
C GLY A 61 0.71 -3.19 -10.80
N GLY A 62 0.71 -4.37 -10.19
CA GLY A 62 1.92 -5.13 -9.89
C GLY A 62 2.68 -5.53 -11.16
N SER A 63 1.98 -6.04 -12.18
CA SER A 63 2.57 -6.39 -13.48
C SER A 63 3.19 -5.18 -14.17
N ILE A 64 2.47 -4.06 -14.24
CA ILE A 64 2.97 -2.81 -14.81
C ILE A 64 4.19 -2.31 -14.03
N GLY A 65 4.13 -2.31 -12.70
CA GLY A 65 5.24 -1.90 -11.84
C GLY A 65 6.50 -2.72 -12.09
N VAL A 66 6.37 -4.05 -12.12
CA VAL A 66 7.48 -4.97 -12.41
C VAL A 66 8.02 -4.74 -13.82
N ALA A 67 7.16 -4.55 -14.82
CA ALA A 67 7.59 -4.31 -16.20
C ALA A 67 8.40 -3.00 -16.32
N VAL A 68 7.94 -1.92 -15.69
CA VAL A 68 8.62 -0.61 -15.71
C VAL A 68 9.94 -0.69 -14.95
N LEU A 69 9.94 -1.18 -13.71
CA LEU A 69 11.14 -1.26 -12.88
C LEU A 69 12.18 -2.20 -13.46
N GLY A 70 11.74 -3.36 -13.96
CA GLY A 70 12.59 -4.30 -14.67
C GLY A 70 13.22 -3.67 -15.91
N SER A 71 12.43 -2.95 -16.72
CA SER A 71 12.94 -2.26 -17.92
C SER A 71 14.01 -1.24 -17.58
N VAL A 72 13.82 -0.43 -16.54
CA VAL A 72 14.81 0.57 -16.10
C VAL A 72 16.06 -0.09 -15.53
N PHE A 73 15.91 -1.14 -14.73
CA PHE A 73 17.04 -1.90 -14.18
C PHE A 73 17.88 -2.51 -15.31
N PHE A 74 17.26 -3.26 -16.22
CA PHE A 74 17.97 -3.91 -17.32
C PHE A 74 18.55 -2.91 -18.33
N ALA A 75 17.97 -1.71 -18.48
CA ALA A 75 18.57 -0.65 -19.28
C ALA A 75 19.95 -0.23 -18.74
N GLY A 76 20.13 -0.15 -17.41
CA GLY A 76 21.41 0.16 -16.78
C GLY A 76 22.45 -0.98 -16.89
N VAL A 77 21.99 -2.22 -16.71
CA VAL A 77 22.83 -3.42 -16.85
C VAL A 77 23.45 -3.53 -18.25
N ARG A 78 22.70 -3.19 -19.30
CA ARG A 78 23.19 -3.22 -20.69
C ARG A 78 24.33 -2.24 -20.97
N THR A 79 24.47 -1.19 -20.19
CA THR A 79 25.54 -0.17 -20.30
C THR A 79 26.79 -0.48 -19.48
N GLY A 80 26.82 -1.56 -18.70
CA GLY A 80 27.95 -1.92 -17.84
C GLY A 80 28.08 -1.09 -16.55
N ASP A 81 27.18 -0.14 -16.32
CA ASP A 81 27.10 0.71 -15.13
C ASP A 81 25.93 0.29 -14.24
N PHE A 82 26.15 -0.73 -13.41
CA PHE A 82 25.15 -1.25 -12.47
C PHE A 82 24.76 -0.22 -11.42
N THR A 83 25.72 0.56 -10.89
CA THR A 83 25.48 1.54 -9.83
C THR A 83 24.68 2.73 -10.34
N GLY A 84 25.00 3.25 -11.53
CA GLY A 84 24.21 4.29 -12.18
C GLY A 84 22.82 3.82 -12.59
N GLY A 85 22.70 2.57 -13.06
CA GLY A 85 21.42 1.92 -13.36
C GLY A 85 20.51 1.78 -12.14
N PHE A 86 21.06 1.31 -11.02
CA PHE A 86 20.35 1.17 -9.75
C PHE A 86 19.90 2.53 -9.20
N HIS A 87 20.76 3.55 -9.23
CA HIS A 87 20.39 4.90 -8.80
C HIS A 87 19.25 5.48 -9.66
N ARG A 88 19.30 5.30 -10.99
CA ARG A 88 18.19 5.72 -11.87
C ARG A 88 16.89 4.97 -11.57
N ALA A 89 16.95 3.67 -11.29
CA ALA A 89 15.79 2.90 -10.89
C ALA A 89 15.17 3.43 -9.57
N LEU A 90 16.00 3.78 -8.59
CA LEU A 90 15.54 4.41 -7.34
C LEU A 90 14.91 5.79 -7.56
N ILE A 91 15.48 6.62 -8.45
CA ILE A 91 14.90 7.92 -8.79
C ILE A 91 13.54 7.75 -9.47
N VAL A 92 13.43 6.84 -10.43
CA VAL A 92 12.16 6.55 -11.11
C VAL A 92 11.12 6.06 -10.11
N GLN A 93 11.51 5.16 -9.19
CA GLN A 93 10.65 4.68 -8.12
C GLN A 93 10.18 5.83 -7.21
N ALA A 94 11.10 6.71 -6.80
CA ALA A 94 10.76 7.89 -5.99
C ALA A 94 9.81 8.83 -6.73
N CYS A 95 10.08 9.13 -8.02
CA CYS A 95 9.20 9.95 -8.84
C CYS A 95 7.81 9.33 -9.01
N LEU A 96 7.72 8.02 -9.21
CA LEU A 96 6.44 7.31 -9.27
C LEU A 96 5.69 7.44 -7.95
N LEU A 97 6.34 7.19 -6.82
CA LEU A 97 5.73 7.36 -5.49
C LEU A 97 5.25 8.80 -5.27
N THR A 98 6.07 9.80 -5.61
CA THR A 98 5.68 11.21 -5.51
C THR A 98 4.55 11.56 -6.46
N ALA A 99 4.52 11.02 -7.68
CA ALA A 99 3.44 11.23 -8.62
C ALA A 99 2.13 10.60 -8.14
N PHE A 100 2.16 9.37 -7.63
CA PHE A 100 1.00 8.71 -7.02
C PHE A 100 0.52 9.47 -5.77
N LEU A 101 1.44 9.94 -4.93
CA LEU A 101 1.12 10.75 -3.76
C LEU A 101 0.51 12.09 -4.16
N ALA A 102 1.10 12.78 -5.14
CA ALA A 102 0.58 14.03 -5.68
C ALA A 102 -0.79 13.82 -6.32
N LEU A 103 -1.00 12.72 -7.06
CA LEU A 103 -2.30 12.38 -7.63
C LEU A 103 -3.33 12.07 -6.55
N THR A 104 -2.92 11.43 -5.45
CA THR A 104 -3.79 11.19 -4.29
C THR A 104 -4.21 12.50 -3.62
N PHE A 105 -3.30 13.49 -3.58
CA PHE A 105 -3.58 14.81 -3.01
C PHE A 105 -4.34 15.73 -3.98
N LEU A 106 -4.10 15.58 -5.29
CA LEU A 106 -4.72 16.32 -6.40
C LEU A 106 -6.08 15.72 -6.82
N LEU A 107 -6.40 14.53 -6.32
CA LEU A 107 -7.76 14.03 -6.14
C LEU A 107 -8.20 14.34 -4.70
N PRO A 108 -8.28 15.62 -4.27
CA PRO A 108 -8.76 15.94 -2.93
C PRO A 108 -10.13 15.29 -2.78
N ARG A 109 -10.18 14.32 -1.87
CA ARG A 109 -11.40 13.76 -1.31
C ARG A 109 -12.33 14.93 -1.05
N GLN A 110 -13.41 15.00 -1.81
CA GLN A 110 -14.68 15.46 -1.24
C GLN A 110 -14.95 14.47 -0.10
N GLY A 111 -14.42 14.80 1.09
CA GLY A 111 -14.85 14.15 2.31
C GLY A 111 -16.33 14.36 2.35
N ARG A 112 -17.09 13.29 2.13
CA ARG A 112 -18.50 13.30 2.50
C ARG A 112 -18.48 13.62 4.00
N PRO A 113 -19.03 14.77 4.42
CA PRO A 113 -19.26 14.99 5.83
C PRO A 113 -20.18 13.85 6.26
N ASP A 114 -19.73 12.99 7.15
CA ASP A 114 -20.60 12.05 7.87
C ASP A 114 -21.39 12.83 8.94
N ASP A 115 -21.97 13.96 8.53
CA ASP A 115 -23.06 14.58 9.25
C ASP A 115 -24.34 14.01 8.62
N GLU A 116 -25.25 13.49 9.45
CA GLU A 116 -26.67 13.21 9.16
C GLU A 116 -27.19 11.76 9.14
N GLN A 117 -26.44 10.69 9.49
CA GLN A 117 -27.06 9.35 9.50
C GLN A 117 -26.61 8.37 10.59
N HIS A 118 -26.79 8.73 11.86
CA HIS A 118 -27.45 7.87 12.86
C HIS A 118 -27.75 8.67 14.14
N GLY A 119 -28.76 9.53 14.05
CA GLY A 119 -29.59 9.81 15.21
C GLY A 119 -30.32 8.53 15.59
N VAL A 120 -29.77 7.77 16.55
CA VAL A 120 -30.58 6.90 17.41
C VAL A 120 -31.33 7.83 18.38
N THR A 121 -32.28 8.54 17.82
CA THR A 121 -33.44 9.13 18.50
C THR A 121 -34.65 8.54 17.82
N ALA A 122 -34.76 7.21 17.89
CA ALA A 122 -36.02 6.51 17.74
C ALA A 122 -36.23 5.76 19.06
N ASP A 123 -36.81 6.52 20.00
CA ASP A 123 -37.79 6.02 20.94
C ASP A 123 -37.32 4.94 21.91
N ALA A 124 -36.89 5.40 23.09
CA ALA A 124 -37.25 4.71 24.30
C ALA A 124 -38.69 5.11 24.66
N PRO A 125 -39.69 4.23 24.51
CA PRO A 125 -40.86 4.26 25.37
C PRO A 125 -40.54 3.42 26.60
N GLU A 126 -40.12 4.14 27.63
CA GLU A 126 -40.40 3.81 29.00
C GLU A 126 -41.88 3.39 29.16
N ALA A 127 -42.09 2.32 29.94
CA ALA A 127 -43.32 1.98 30.65
C ALA A 127 -44.55 1.55 29.83
N THR A 128 -44.73 0.24 29.72
CA THR A 128 -46.00 -0.38 30.16
C THR A 128 -45.75 -1.73 30.80
N ARG A 129 -45.91 -1.75 32.13
CA ARG A 129 -46.39 -2.87 32.94
C ARG A 129 -47.34 -3.77 32.12
N HIS A 130 -47.12 -5.08 32.12
CA HIS A 130 -48.15 -6.04 32.50
C HIS A 130 -47.54 -7.42 32.75
N ALA A 131 -47.88 -7.96 33.91
CA ALA A 131 -47.42 -9.20 34.52
C ALA A 131 -48.28 -10.40 34.01
N PRO A 132 -48.04 -11.64 34.50
CA PRO A 132 -48.40 -12.90 33.85
C PRO A 132 -49.87 -13.28 34.01
N VAL A 133 -50.37 -14.10 33.08
CA VAL A 133 -51.44 -15.09 33.26
C VAL A 133 -51.18 -16.29 32.38
#